data_AF-A0A7S0C5W4-F1
#
_entry.id   AF-A0A7S0C5W4-F1
#
_cell.length_a   1.000
_cell.length_b   1.000
_cell.length_c   1.000
_cell.angle_alpha   90.00
_cell.angle_beta   90.00
_cell.angle_gamma   90.00
#
_symmetry.space_group_name_H-M   'P 1'
#
loop_
_entity.id
_entity.type
_entity.pdbx_description
1 polymer ?
#
loop_
_entity_poly.entity_id
_entity_poly.type
_entity_poly.pdbx_seq_one_letter_code
_entity_poly.pdbx_strand_id
1 'polypeptide(L)'
;NAALHKVIGDAVEESSNGKVTRDIIALITSRGQVADMLNLDDVIDLVIPRGSNSLVSYIKSNTRIPVLGHADGVCHVYVDASANDADLATQIVVDSKTDYPSACNAMETLLLHEKTIGNGIAMNILMGLRSGGVKCLGGPKAMTSGLCDTPVDPSNMRVEYGDLTCTVEVVNSMDEAIDHIHKWGSGHTESIICKEGSNVEKEFLNRVDAACVFTNASTRFADGFRFGLGAEVGISTGRIHARGPVGVEGLLTTKWVLKSKKGDFVGEFAEGGTKVYTHKELLSNDPTSLPRIPDTNNTSVAVESSSNSTPALSEKANVEGGKNRRGFFGSRKKSMEFSS
;
A
#
# COMPACT_ATOMS: atom_id res chain seq x y z
N ASN A 1 -22.52 -7.27 -11.57
CA ASN A 1 -21.59 -6.37 -12.29
C ASN A 1 -22.30 -5.36 -13.18
N ALA A 2 -23.04 -5.76 -14.22
CA ALA A 2 -23.72 -4.80 -15.11
C ALA A 2 -24.66 -3.83 -14.37
N ALA A 3 -25.46 -4.32 -13.41
CA ALA A 3 -26.32 -3.47 -12.59
C ALA A 3 -25.54 -2.43 -11.76
N LEU A 4 -24.43 -2.83 -11.14
CA LEU A 4 -23.57 -1.93 -10.36
C LEU A 4 -22.92 -0.88 -11.26
N HIS A 5 -22.36 -1.30 -12.40
CA HIS A 5 -21.77 -0.40 -13.38
C HIS A 5 -22.75 0.68 -13.85
N LYS A 6 -24.00 0.29 -14.16
CA LYS A 6 -25.07 1.23 -14.51
C LYS A 6 -25.32 2.25 -13.40
N VAL A 7 -25.55 1.79 -12.17
CA VAL A 7 -25.85 2.66 -11.02
C VAL A 7 -24.71 3.65 -10.77
N ILE A 8 -23.46 3.20 -10.84
CA ILE A 8 -22.30 4.08 -10.63
C ILE A 8 -22.19 5.09 -11.76
N GLY A 9 -22.32 4.66 -13.02
CA GLY A 9 -22.27 5.56 -14.18
C GLY A 9 -23.34 6.65 -14.14
N ASP A 10 -24.59 6.26 -13.84
CA ASP A 10 -25.71 7.18 -13.70
C ASP A 10 -25.46 8.19 -12.56
N ALA A 11 -24.97 7.73 -11.40
CA ALA A 11 -24.66 8.60 -10.25
C ALA A 11 -23.54 9.62 -10.55
N VAL A 12 -22.50 9.23 -11.30
CA VAL A 12 -21.40 10.14 -11.70
C VAL A 12 -21.89 11.23 -12.64
N GLU A 13 -22.70 10.85 -13.64
CA GLU A 13 -23.24 11.78 -14.63
C GLU A 13 -24.20 12.79 -13.98
N GLU A 14 -25.10 12.33 -13.12
CA GLU A 14 -26.02 13.16 -12.35
C GLU A 14 -25.28 14.11 -11.41
N SER A 15 -24.36 13.59 -10.58
CA SER A 15 -23.63 14.39 -9.59
C SER A 15 -22.71 15.45 -10.22
N SER A 16 -22.26 15.23 -11.45
CA SER A 16 -21.43 16.17 -12.20
C SER A 16 -22.25 17.16 -13.04
N ASN A 17 -23.58 17.08 -13.04
CA ASN A 17 -24.47 17.80 -13.96
C ASN A 17 -24.05 17.64 -15.43
N GLY A 18 -23.73 16.40 -15.83
CA GLY A 18 -23.32 16.07 -17.20
C GLY A 18 -21.93 16.54 -17.62
N LYS A 19 -21.12 17.10 -16.70
CA LYS A 19 -19.72 17.48 -17.00
C LYS A 19 -18.80 16.26 -17.18
N VAL A 20 -19.13 15.16 -16.50
CA VAL A 20 -18.46 13.87 -16.62
C VAL A 20 -19.50 12.87 -17.09
N THR A 21 -19.28 12.25 -18.26
CA THR A 21 -20.20 11.25 -18.81
C THR A 21 -19.95 9.89 -18.16
N ARG A 22 -20.95 9.00 -18.25
CA ARG A 22 -20.88 7.60 -17.76
C ARG A 22 -19.68 6.81 -18.30
N ASP A 23 -19.15 7.21 -19.47
CA ASP A 23 -18.06 6.50 -20.16
C ASP A 23 -16.72 6.58 -19.41
N ILE A 24 -16.62 7.44 -18.39
CA ILE A 24 -15.45 7.50 -17.49
C ILE A 24 -15.22 6.17 -16.74
N ILE A 25 -16.25 5.33 -16.61
CA ILE A 25 -16.15 3.97 -16.07
C ILE A 25 -16.62 3.00 -17.15
N ALA A 26 -15.70 2.20 -17.67
CA ALA A 26 -16.01 1.15 -18.64
C ALA A 26 -16.10 -0.23 -17.95
N LEU A 27 -17.03 -1.07 -18.41
CA LEU A 27 -17.15 -2.47 -17.98
C LEU A 27 -16.70 -3.40 -19.09
N ILE A 28 -15.65 -4.19 -18.82
CA ILE A 28 -15.20 -5.26 -19.70
C ILE A 28 -15.90 -6.57 -19.30
N THR A 29 -16.52 -7.25 -20.26
CA THR A 29 -17.35 -8.43 -20.00
C THR A 29 -16.80 -9.74 -20.56
N SER A 30 -15.76 -9.70 -21.41
CA SER A 30 -15.16 -10.92 -21.97
C SER A 30 -13.74 -11.16 -21.44
N ARG A 31 -13.41 -12.42 -21.16
CA ARG A 31 -12.06 -12.81 -20.71
C ARG A 31 -10.99 -12.60 -21.78
N GLY A 32 -11.33 -12.75 -23.06
CA GLY A 32 -10.40 -12.53 -24.18
C GLY A 32 -9.87 -11.10 -24.23
N GLN A 33 -10.72 -10.11 -23.93
CA GLN A 33 -10.35 -8.70 -23.89
C GLN A 33 -9.33 -8.35 -22.79
N VAL A 34 -9.19 -9.18 -21.75
CA VAL A 34 -8.22 -8.90 -20.67
C VAL A 34 -6.79 -9.00 -21.21
N ALA A 35 -6.48 -9.99 -22.05
CA ALA A 35 -5.14 -10.14 -22.62
C ALA A 35 -4.79 -8.96 -23.53
N ASP A 36 -5.73 -8.52 -24.37
CA ASP A 36 -5.56 -7.36 -25.23
C ASP A 36 -5.33 -6.08 -24.40
N MET A 37 -6.11 -5.90 -23.33
CA MET A 37 -5.99 -4.77 -22.41
C MET A 37 -4.61 -4.68 -21.74
N LEU A 38 -4.01 -5.81 -21.39
CA LEU A 38 -2.68 -5.85 -20.76
C LEU A 38 -1.54 -5.38 -21.69
N ASN A 39 -1.81 -5.25 -23.00
CA ASN A 39 -0.87 -4.71 -23.98
C ASN A 39 -1.02 -3.19 -24.21
N LEU A 40 -2.01 -2.55 -23.58
CA LEU A 40 -2.34 -1.14 -23.78
C LEU A 40 -1.58 -0.21 -22.82
N ASP A 41 -0.26 -0.37 -22.71
CA ASP A 41 0.61 0.42 -21.83
C ASP A 41 0.82 1.88 -22.28
N ASP A 42 0.26 2.25 -23.44
CA ASP A 42 0.20 3.63 -23.94
C ASP A 42 -1.05 4.41 -23.45
N VAL A 43 -2.08 3.69 -22.98
CA VAL A 43 -3.35 4.30 -22.51
C VAL A 43 -3.79 3.86 -21.11
N ILE A 44 -3.21 2.79 -20.56
CA ILE A 44 -3.49 2.33 -19.19
C ILE A 44 -2.25 2.57 -18.33
N ASP A 45 -2.40 3.44 -17.33
CA ASP A 45 -1.31 3.82 -16.43
C ASP A 45 -1.11 2.84 -15.26
N LEU A 46 -2.15 2.08 -14.88
CA LEU A 46 -2.12 1.17 -13.72
C LEU A 46 -3.14 0.03 -13.87
N VAL A 47 -2.73 -1.19 -13.52
CA VAL A 47 -3.62 -2.36 -13.39
C VAL A 47 -3.67 -2.83 -11.93
N ILE A 48 -4.89 -3.10 -11.44
CA ILE A 48 -5.13 -3.58 -10.08
C ILE A 48 -5.85 -4.93 -10.15
N PRO A 49 -5.11 -6.05 -10.18
CA PRO A 49 -5.72 -7.37 -10.25
C PRO A 49 -6.30 -7.77 -8.90
N ARG A 50 -7.54 -8.26 -8.91
CA ARG A 50 -8.21 -8.85 -7.73
C ARG A 50 -8.66 -10.26 -8.10
N GLY A 51 -8.27 -11.24 -7.29
CA GLY A 51 -8.54 -12.66 -7.55
C GLY A 51 -7.42 -13.55 -7.05
N SER A 52 -7.30 -14.74 -7.63
CA SER A 52 -6.32 -15.75 -7.24
C SER A 52 -4.87 -15.33 -7.50
N ASN A 53 -3.94 -15.90 -6.74
CA ASN A 53 -2.50 -15.73 -6.91
C ASN A 53 -2.05 -16.04 -8.35
N SER A 54 -2.67 -17.04 -8.98
CA SER A 54 -2.40 -17.40 -10.38
C SER A 54 -2.77 -16.27 -11.37
N LEU A 55 -3.90 -15.59 -11.16
CA LEU A 55 -4.33 -14.46 -11.99
C LEU A 55 -3.40 -13.27 -11.80
N VAL A 56 -3.09 -12.93 -10.54
CA VAL A 56 -2.18 -11.81 -10.24
C VAL A 56 -0.80 -12.07 -10.82
N SER A 57 -0.26 -13.28 -10.64
CA SER A 57 1.06 -13.67 -11.16
C SER A 57 1.09 -13.67 -12.70
N TYR A 58 0.02 -14.15 -13.34
CA TYR A 58 -0.13 -14.06 -14.79
C TYR A 58 -0.09 -12.61 -15.25
N ILE A 59 -0.91 -11.71 -14.65
CA ILE A 59 -0.95 -10.30 -15.03
C ILE A 59 0.42 -9.65 -14.86
N LYS A 60 1.06 -9.82 -13.69
CA LYS A 60 2.41 -9.28 -13.41
C LYS A 60 3.46 -9.74 -14.42
N SER A 61 3.35 -10.96 -14.94
CA SER A 61 4.33 -11.52 -15.88
C SER A 61 4.06 -11.17 -17.34
N ASN A 62 2.87 -10.65 -17.67
CA ASN A 62 2.40 -10.49 -19.05
C ASN A 62 2.01 -9.04 -19.41
N THR A 63 2.42 -8.05 -18.61
CA THR A 63 2.15 -6.64 -18.91
C THR A 63 3.35 -5.75 -18.59
N ARG A 64 3.50 -4.67 -19.34
CA ARG A 64 4.44 -3.57 -19.01
C ARG A 64 3.78 -2.49 -18.15
N ILE A 65 2.45 -2.52 -18.03
CA ILE A 65 1.70 -1.57 -17.20
C ILE A 65 2.09 -1.81 -15.73
N PRO A 66 2.33 -0.76 -14.92
CA PRO A 66 2.49 -0.92 -13.49
C PRO A 66 1.34 -1.72 -12.86
N VAL A 67 1.66 -2.69 -12.03
CA VAL A 67 0.67 -3.56 -11.36
C VAL A 67 0.70 -3.31 -9.85
N LEU A 68 -0.43 -2.89 -9.29
CA LEU A 68 -0.59 -2.71 -7.85
C LEU A 68 -1.42 -3.87 -7.27
N GLY A 69 -0.81 -4.64 -6.38
CA GLY A 69 -1.46 -5.76 -5.69
C GLY A 69 -0.46 -6.74 -5.06
N HIS A 70 -0.95 -7.64 -4.23
CA HIS A 70 -0.19 -8.73 -3.63
C HIS A 70 -0.36 -10.02 -4.44
N ALA A 71 0.70 -10.81 -4.56
CA ALA A 71 0.62 -12.11 -5.22
C ALA A 71 0.27 -13.24 -4.24
N ASP A 72 0.72 -13.14 -2.99
CA ASP A 72 0.52 -14.14 -1.94
C ASP A 72 0.22 -13.43 -0.60
N GLY A 73 -0.42 -14.16 0.32
CA GLY A 73 -0.86 -13.73 1.65
C GLY A 73 -0.32 -14.57 2.81
N VAL A 74 0.97 -14.94 2.78
CA VAL A 74 1.61 -15.70 3.88
C VAL A 74 1.91 -14.75 5.04
N CYS A 75 1.06 -14.78 6.06
CA CYS A 75 1.11 -13.95 7.26
C CYS A 75 1.51 -14.76 8.51
N HIS A 76 2.22 -14.12 9.44
CA HIS A 76 2.65 -14.72 10.69
C HIS A 76 2.05 -14.03 11.92
N VAL A 77 1.83 -14.82 12.96
CA VAL A 77 1.70 -14.32 14.32
C VAL A 77 2.83 -14.91 15.16
N TYR A 78 3.66 -14.06 15.76
CA TYR A 78 4.73 -14.45 16.67
C TYR A 78 4.33 -14.22 18.12
N VAL A 79 4.37 -15.26 18.94
CA VAL A 79 4.11 -15.18 20.38
C VAL A 79 5.44 -15.16 21.11
N ASP A 80 5.79 -13.98 21.62
CA ASP A 80 7.07 -13.74 22.29
C ASP A 80 7.11 -14.32 23.71
N ALA A 81 8.32 -14.57 24.23
CA ALA A 81 8.52 -15.04 25.61
C ALA A 81 7.97 -14.08 26.68
N SER A 82 7.82 -12.79 26.37
CA SER A 82 7.25 -11.80 27.28
C SER A 82 5.73 -11.78 27.29
N ALA A 83 5.05 -12.50 26.38
CA ALA A 83 3.59 -12.66 26.44
C ALA A 83 3.18 -13.23 27.79
N ASN A 84 2.20 -12.59 28.43
CA ASN A 84 1.82 -12.87 29.81
C ASN A 84 0.31 -13.07 30.00
N ASP A 85 -0.48 -12.90 28.93
CA ASP A 85 -1.92 -13.13 28.92
C ASP A 85 -2.24 -14.22 27.89
N ALA A 86 -2.50 -15.44 28.39
CA ALA A 86 -2.78 -16.59 27.55
C ALA A 86 -4.11 -16.46 26.80
N ASP A 87 -5.12 -15.85 27.44
CA ASP A 87 -6.46 -15.76 26.86
C ASP A 87 -6.48 -14.72 25.74
N LEU A 88 -5.84 -13.56 25.97
CA LEU A 88 -5.65 -12.56 24.92
C LEU A 88 -4.87 -13.13 23.73
N ALA A 89 -3.77 -13.85 24.00
CA ALA A 89 -2.96 -14.46 22.95
C ALA A 89 -3.77 -15.47 22.12
N THR A 90 -4.54 -16.33 22.79
CA THR A 90 -5.44 -17.29 22.13
C THR A 90 -6.50 -16.58 21.29
N GLN A 91 -7.15 -15.54 21.82
CA GLN A 91 -8.17 -14.78 21.08
C GLN A 91 -7.61 -14.16 19.79
N ILE A 92 -6.45 -13.51 19.88
CA ILE A 92 -5.79 -12.88 18.73
C ILE A 92 -5.41 -13.92 17.67
N VAL A 93 -4.78 -15.02 18.08
CA VAL A 93 -4.32 -16.07 17.15
C VAL A 93 -5.51 -16.77 16.49
N VAL A 94 -6.54 -17.11 17.25
CA VAL A 94 -7.75 -17.75 16.73
C VAL A 94 -8.45 -16.83 15.74
N ASP A 95 -8.72 -15.56 16.10
CA ASP A 95 -9.34 -14.59 15.19
C ASP A 95 -8.54 -14.43 13.89
N SER A 96 -7.20 -14.34 14.01
CA SER A 96 -6.30 -14.22 12.85
C SER A 96 -6.45 -15.36 11.85
N LYS A 97 -6.88 -16.56 12.27
CA LYS A 97 -7.08 -17.71 11.37
C LYS A 97 -8.55 -17.94 11.02
N THR A 98 -9.49 -17.79 11.97
CA THR A 98 -10.85 -18.33 11.85
C THR A 98 -11.90 -17.32 11.41
N ASP A 99 -11.66 -16.00 11.54
CA ASP A 99 -12.63 -14.97 11.11
C ASP A 99 -12.99 -15.11 9.63
N TYR A 100 -11.97 -15.17 8.78
CA TYR A 100 -12.13 -15.40 7.35
C TYR A 100 -10.90 -16.12 6.78
N PRO A 101 -10.86 -17.48 6.84
CA PRO A 101 -9.65 -18.25 6.56
C PRO A 101 -9.09 -18.11 5.15
N SER A 102 -9.94 -17.74 4.17
CA SER A 102 -9.53 -17.53 2.78
C SER A 102 -9.12 -16.09 2.48
N ALA A 103 -9.02 -15.22 3.49
CA ALA A 103 -8.52 -13.86 3.32
C ALA A 103 -7.00 -13.85 3.19
N CYS A 104 -6.45 -13.01 2.31
CA CYS A 104 -5.01 -12.83 2.10
C CYS A 104 -4.21 -12.31 3.31
N ASN A 105 -4.88 -11.91 4.39
CA ASN A 105 -4.26 -11.47 5.64
C ASN A 105 -4.61 -12.41 6.82
N ALA A 106 -5.19 -13.59 6.54
CA ALA A 106 -5.36 -14.62 7.55
C ALA A 106 -3.97 -15.16 7.96
N MET A 107 -3.79 -15.47 9.24
CA MET A 107 -2.55 -16.10 9.70
C MET A 107 -2.36 -17.44 9.00
N GLU A 108 -1.17 -17.66 8.46
CA GLU A 108 -0.77 -18.94 7.85
C GLU A 108 0.30 -19.66 8.66
N THR A 109 1.10 -18.93 9.43
CA THR A 109 2.11 -19.51 10.32
C THR A 109 2.06 -18.90 11.73
N LEU A 110 1.94 -19.74 12.74
CA LEU A 110 2.09 -19.39 14.15
C LEU A 110 3.53 -19.69 14.59
N LEU A 111 4.25 -18.64 15.01
CA LEU A 111 5.59 -18.76 15.58
C LEU A 111 5.49 -18.65 17.11
N LEU A 112 6.00 -19.65 17.82
CA LEU A 112 5.96 -19.71 19.28
C LEU A 112 7.38 -19.61 19.83
N HIS A 113 7.65 -18.64 20.70
CA HIS A 113 8.92 -18.65 21.44
C HIS A 113 8.94 -19.89 22.36
N GLU A 114 10.05 -20.63 22.42
CA GLU A 114 10.21 -21.84 23.27
C GLU A 114 9.71 -21.69 24.72
N LYS A 115 9.86 -20.51 25.35
CA LYS A 115 9.43 -20.25 26.73
C LYS A 115 7.91 -20.27 26.90
N THR A 116 7.16 -20.02 25.82
CA THR A 116 5.68 -20.09 25.81
C THR A 116 5.16 -21.52 25.96
N ILE A 117 6.00 -22.52 25.67
CA ILE A 117 5.70 -23.93 25.92
C ILE A 117 5.75 -24.21 27.43
N GLY A 118 6.83 -23.78 28.09
CA GLY A 118 7.05 -24.03 29.51
C GLY A 118 6.05 -23.32 30.43
N ASN A 119 5.52 -22.16 30.02
CA ASN A 119 4.51 -21.42 30.79
C ASN A 119 3.06 -21.75 30.40
N GLY A 120 2.84 -22.64 29.43
CA GLY A 120 1.52 -23.12 29.02
C GLY A 120 0.75 -22.24 28.03
N ILE A 121 1.26 -21.04 27.68
CA ILE A 121 0.60 -20.15 26.70
C ILE A 121 0.47 -20.82 25.34
N ALA A 122 1.54 -21.46 24.85
CA ALA A 122 1.51 -22.20 23.58
C ALA A 122 0.41 -23.28 23.56
N MET A 123 0.25 -24.01 24.66
CA MET A 123 -0.75 -25.06 24.75
C MET A 123 -2.18 -24.51 24.75
N ASN A 124 -2.43 -23.38 25.44
CA ASN A 124 -3.72 -22.70 25.42
C ASN A 124 -4.09 -22.27 23.98
N ILE A 125 -3.15 -21.63 23.28
CA ILE A 125 -3.36 -21.19 21.89
C ILE A 125 -3.68 -22.36 20.96
N LEU A 126 -2.88 -23.44 21.03
CA LEU A 126 -3.09 -24.62 20.19
C LEU A 126 -4.42 -25.33 20.49
N MET A 127 -4.84 -25.37 21.75
CA MET A 127 -6.17 -25.87 22.11
C MET A 127 -7.28 -24.99 21.54
N GLY A 128 -7.13 -23.67 21.60
CA GLY A 128 -8.09 -22.73 20.99
C GLY A 128 -8.22 -22.93 19.49
N LEU A 129 -7.10 -23.00 18.76
CA LEU A 129 -7.08 -23.25 17.32
C LEU A 129 -7.74 -24.57 16.95
N ARG A 130 -7.40 -25.67 17.64
CA ARG A 130 -7.99 -27.00 17.40
C ARG A 130 -9.49 -27.03 17.71
N SER A 131 -9.92 -26.35 18.77
CA SER A 131 -11.33 -26.21 19.12
C SER A 131 -12.10 -25.42 18.05
N GLY A 132 -11.43 -24.47 17.39
CA GLY A 132 -11.92 -23.76 16.21
C GLY A 132 -11.87 -24.57 14.90
N GLY A 133 -11.47 -25.85 14.95
CA GLY A 133 -11.38 -26.73 13.78
C GLY A 133 -10.12 -26.54 12.93
N VAL A 134 -9.12 -25.81 13.41
CA VAL A 134 -7.89 -25.53 12.67
C VAL A 134 -6.95 -26.74 12.71
N LYS A 135 -6.53 -27.20 11.52
CA LYS A 135 -5.46 -28.19 11.36
C LYS A 135 -4.09 -27.52 11.54
N CYS A 136 -3.44 -27.81 12.66
CA CYS A 136 -2.10 -27.30 12.96
C CYS A 136 -1.03 -28.28 12.44
N LEU A 137 -0.23 -27.85 11.46
CA LEU A 137 0.88 -28.62 10.90
C LEU A 137 2.22 -28.15 11.50
N GLY A 138 3.04 -29.06 12.00
CA GLY A 138 4.27 -28.71 12.71
C GLY A 138 5.47 -28.56 11.79
N GLY A 139 6.22 -27.47 11.96
CA GLY A 139 7.61 -27.37 11.49
C GLY A 139 8.58 -28.20 12.36
N PRO A 140 9.87 -28.33 11.96
CA PRO A 140 10.83 -29.20 12.64
C PRO A 140 10.90 -29.05 14.17
N LYS A 141 10.92 -27.82 14.70
CA LYS A 141 11.02 -27.63 16.16
C LYS A 141 9.68 -27.87 16.84
N ALA A 142 8.56 -27.46 16.24
CA ALA A 142 7.23 -27.78 16.78
C ALA A 142 6.96 -29.30 16.84
N MET A 143 7.40 -30.06 15.82
CA MET A 143 7.32 -31.53 15.82
C MET A 143 8.19 -32.14 16.92
N THR A 144 9.43 -31.66 17.07
CA THR A 144 10.35 -32.15 18.11
C THR A 144 9.85 -31.82 19.52
N SER A 145 9.18 -30.68 19.71
CA SER A 145 8.55 -30.28 20.97
C SER A 145 7.22 -30.99 21.26
N GLY A 146 6.74 -31.87 20.38
CA GLY A 146 5.49 -32.61 20.56
C GLY A 146 4.24 -31.72 20.50
N LEU A 147 4.33 -30.55 19.85
CA LEU A 147 3.21 -29.62 19.73
C LEU A 147 2.24 -30.03 18.62
N CYS A 148 2.67 -30.76 17.62
CA CYS A 148 1.89 -31.16 16.45
C CYS A 148 2.16 -32.63 16.06
N ASP A 149 1.17 -33.26 15.44
CA ASP A 149 1.25 -34.67 15.02
C ASP A 149 1.54 -34.83 13.51
N THR A 150 1.28 -33.80 12.71
CA THR A 150 1.47 -33.82 11.25
C THR A 150 2.54 -32.81 10.85
N PRO A 151 3.63 -33.21 10.19
CA PRO A 151 4.69 -32.29 9.79
C PRO A 151 4.32 -31.50 8.52
N VAL A 152 4.88 -30.30 8.38
CA VAL A 152 5.02 -29.62 7.08
C VAL A 152 6.29 -30.08 6.35
N ASP A 153 6.40 -29.74 5.06
CA ASP A 153 7.68 -29.87 4.33
C ASP A 153 8.66 -28.80 4.81
N PRO A 154 9.78 -29.17 5.47
CA PRO A 154 10.75 -28.20 5.99
C PRO A 154 11.52 -27.45 4.89
N SER A 155 11.48 -27.94 3.64
CA SER A 155 12.13 -27.27 2.50
C SER A 155 11.33 -26.07 1.98
N ASN A 156 10.03 -26.00 2.30
CA ASN A 156 9.17 -24.87 1.93
C ASN A 156 8.08 -24.61 2.97
N MET A 157 8.30 -23.60 3.81
CA MET A 157 7.31 -23.14 4.80
C MET A 157 6.54 -21.88 4.34
N ARG A 158 6.78 -21.40 3.10
CA ARG A 158 6.02 -20.31 2.49
C ARG A 158 4.75 -20.85 1.84
N VAL A 159 3.77 -21.18 2.67
CA VAL A 159 2.50 -21.78 2.26
C VAL A 159 1.34 -20.87 2.66
N GLU A 160 0.52 -20.47 1.69
CA GLU A 160 -0.79 -19.86 1.91
C GLU A 160 -1.83 -20.97 1.77
N TYR A 161 -2.48 -21.35 2.86
CA TYR A 161 -3.47 -22.43 2.88
C TYR A 161 -4.83 -21.93 2.41
N GLY A 162 -5.22 -20.72 2.80
CA GLY A 162 -6.53 -20.14 2.46
C GLY A 162 -7.74 -20.90 3.05
N ASP A 163 -7.51 -21.76 4.04
CA ASP A 163 -8.52 -22.53 4.76
C ASP A 163 -8.19 -22.66 6.25
N LEU A 164 -8.91 -23.52 6.99
CA LEU A 164 -8.68 -23.81 8.41
C LEU A 164 -7.45 -24.71 8.62
N THR A 165 -6.31 -24.33 8.05
CA THR A 165 -4.99 -24.94 8.23
C THR A 165 -3.98 -23.85 8.53
N CYS A 166 -3.01 -24.14 9.40
CA CYS A 166 -1.84 -23.29 9.60
C CYS A 166 -0.60 -24.12 9.92
N THR A 167 0.56 -23.52 9.68
CA THR A 167 1.85 -24.02 10.17
C THR A 167 2.06 -23.55 11.61
N VAL A 168 2.65 -24.39 12.45
CA VAL A 168 3.12 -24.06 13.80
C VAL A 168 4.61 -24.33 13.84
N GLU A 169 5.40 -23.35 14.27
CA GLU A 169 6.85 -23.52 14.44
C GLU A 169 7.31 -22.89 15.75
N VAL A 170 8.37 -23.46 16.33
CA VAL A 170 8.99 -22.95 17.56
C VAL A 170 10.27 -22.19 17.21
N VAL A 171 10.48 -21.04 17.85
CA VAL A 171 11.68 -20.21 17.70
C VAL A 171 12.32 -19.95 19.07
N ASN A 172 13.63 -19.73 19.09
CA ASN A 172 14.39 -19.56 20.33
C ASN A 172 14.55 -18.09 20.72
N SER A 173 14.30 -17.16 19.80
CA SER A 173 14.42 -15.71 20.00
C SER A 173 13.57 -14.92 19.01
N MET A 174 13.39 -13.64 19.28
CA MET A 174 12.79 -12.69 18.33
C MET A 174 13.60 -12.58 17.03
N ASP A 175 14.94 -12.68 17.09
CA ASP A 175 15.77 -12.65 15.88
C ASP A 175 15.43 -13.81 14.95
N GLU A 176 15.30 -15.02 15.49
CA GLU A 176 14.89 -16.19 14.71
C GLU A 176 13.46 -16.04 14.17
N ALA A 177 12.56 -15.42 14.94
CA ALA A 177 11.21 -15.12 14.47
C ALA A 177 11.23 -14.18 13.25
N ILE A 178 12.02 -13.10 13.32
CA ILE A 178 12.15 -12.12 12.23
C ILE A 178 12.80 -12.77 11.01
N ASP A 179 13.86 -13.56 11.19
CA ASP A 179 14.51 -14.29 10.10
C ASP A 179 13.54 -15.26 9.42
N HIS A 180 12.69 -15.95 10.20
CA HIS A 180 11.64 -16.81 9.67
C HIS A 180 10.62 -16.02 8.84
N ILE A 181 10.14 -14.89 9.37
CA ILE A 181 9.18 -14.01 8.69
C ILE A 181 9.75 -13.47 7.39
N HIS A 182 11.01 -13.00 7.39
CA HIS A 182 11.63 -12.47 6.17
C HIS A 182 11.90 -13.55 5.13
N LYS A 183 12.20 -14.78 5.57
CA LYS A 183 12.47 -15.90 4.67
C LYS A 183 11.20 -16.47 4.05
N TRP A 184 10.15 -16.65 4.84
CA TRP A 184 8.95 -17.40 4.44
C TRP A 184 7.70 -16.53 4.26
N GLY A 185 7.71 -15.30 4.75
CA GLY A 185 6.60 -14.37 4.61
C GLY A 185 6.40 -13.84 3.20
N SER A 186 5.22 -13.28 3.01
CA SER A 186 4.85 -12.55 1.79
C SER A 186 5.11 -11.05 1.88
N GLY A 187 5.48 -10.56 3.06
CA GLY A 187 5.58 -9.13 3.35
C GLY A 187 4.21 -8.44 3.41
N HIS A 188 3.13 -9.19 3.66
CA HIS A 188 1.76 -8.69 3.75
C HIS A 188 1.46 -8.13 5.15
N THR A 189 1.17 -9.01 6.10
CA THR A 189 0.82 -8.62 7.47
C THR A 189 1.48 -9.57 8.45
N GLU A 190 2.15 -9.02 9.46
CA GLU A 190 2.85 -9.77 10.49
C GLU A 190 2.47 -9.21 11.86
N SER A 191 2.25 -10.05 12.86
CA SER A 191 1.85 -9.61 14.21
C SER A 191 2.74 -10.21 15.27
N ILE A 192 3.06 -9.44 16.31
CA ILE A 192 3.69 -9.92 17.54
C ILE A 192 2.70 -9.85 18.70
N ILE A 193 2.67 -10.89 19.53
CA ILE A 193 2.00 -10.91 20.82
C ILE A 193 3.08 -10.90 21.91
N CYS A 194 3.12 -9.82 22.69
CA CYS A 194 4.14 -9.58 23.70
C CYS A 194 3.62 -8.68 24.83
N LYS A 195 4.43 -8.48 25.88
CA LYS A 195 4.11 -7.49 26.90
C LYS A 195 4.06 -6.08 26.28
N GLU A 196 2.97 -5.36 26.54
CA GLU A 196 2.77 -3.99 26.06
C GLU A 196 3.87 -3.02 26.56
N GLY A 197 4.33 -2.14 25.66
CA GLY A 197 5.35 -1.12 25.93
C GLY A 197 6.77 -1.67 26.09
N SER A 198 6.97 -2.97 25.82
CA SER A 198 8.26 -3.62 25.96
C SER A 198 9.26 -3.20 24.87
N ASN A 199 10.56 -3.49 25.10
CA ASN A 199 11.57 -3.25 24.06
C ASN A 199 11.38 -4.18 22.85
N VAL A 200 10.95 -5.43 23.08
CA VAL A 200 10.73 -6.42 22.02
C VAL A 200 9.64 -5.98 21.05
N GLU A 201 8.59 -5.32 21.53
CA GLU A 201 7.55 -4.71 20.71
C GLU A 201 8.14 -3.71 19.71
N LYS A 202 8.90 -2.73 20.20
CA LYS A 202 9.49 -1.68 19.37
C LYS A 202 10.46 -2.24 18.34
N GLU A 203 11.30 -3.19 18.77
CA GLU A 203 12.27 -3.84 17.88
C GLU A 203 11.59 -4.65 16.78
N PHE A 204 10.55 -5.42 17.09
CA PHE A 204 9.80 -6.18 16.10
C PHE A 204 9.14 -5.26 15.06
N LEU A 205 8.45 -4.21 15.52
CA LEU A 205 7.81 -3.22 14.64
C LEU A 205 8.81 -2.51 13.71
N ASN A 206 10.03 -2.26 14.19
CA ASN A 206 11.08 -1.59 13.39
C ASN A 206 11.78 -2.54 12.41
N ARG A 207 11.91 -3.82 12.74
CA ARG A 207 12.75 -4.77 11.99
C ARG A 207 11.97 -5.64 11.02
N VAL A 208 10.67 -5.84 11.24
CA VAL A 208 9.84 -6.59 10.31
C VAL A 208 9.46 -5.72 9.11
N ASP A 209 9.83 -6.16 7.90
CA ASP A 209 9.59 -5.43 6.68
C ASP A 209 8.37 -5.99 5.93
N ALA A 210 7.18 -5.71 6.46
CA ALA A 210 5.90 -6.04 5.86
C ALA A 210 5.07 -4.78 5.58
N ALA A 211 4.02 -4.93 4.79
CA ALA A 211 3.11 -3.83 4.50
C ALA A 211 2.31 -3.38 5.74
N CYS A 212 2.04 -4.31 6.65
CA CYS A 212 1.45 -4.05 7.96
C CYS A 212 2.19 -4.85 9.04
N VAL A 213 2.58 -4.20 10.13
CA VAL A 213 3.17 -4.87 11.30
C VAL A 213 2.39 -4.46 12.53
N PHE A 214 1.90 -5.43 13.29
CA PHE A 214 1.00 -5.22 14.41
C PHE A 214 1.58 -5.73 15.72
N THR A 215 1.10 -5.15 16.83
CA THR A 215 1.35 -5.65 18.19
C THR A 215 0.01 -5.94 18.84
N ASN A 216 -0.11 -7.10 19.48
CA ASN A 216 -1.27 -7.51 20.28
C ASN A 216 -2.60 -7.31 19.52
N ALA A 217 -2.58 -7.53 18.21
CA ALA A 217 -3.74 -7.37 17.34
C ALA A 217 -3.77 -8.43 16.25
N SER A 218 -4.97 -8.79 15.82
CA SER A 218 -5.22 -9.75 14.76
C SER A 218 -4.68 -9.25 13.42
N THR A 219 -4.13 -10.17 12.61
CA THR A 219 -3.69 -9.84 11.24
C THR A 219 -4.87 -9.40 10.35
N ARG A 220 -6.10 -9.76 10.73
CA ARG A 220 -7.34 -9.41 10.02
C ARG A 220 -7.60 -7.92 9.95
N PHE A 221 -6.98 -7.11 10.82
CA PHE A 221 -7.13 -5.66 10.78
C PHE A 221 -6.54 -5.01 9.53
N ALA A 222 -5.64 -5.67 8.79
CA ALA A 222 -5.07 -5.15 7.55
C ALA A 222 -6.12 -5.07 6.42
N ASP A 223 -6.92 -4.01 6.43
CA ASP A 223 -8.03 -3.73 5.52
C ASP A 223 -8.28 -2.23 5.49
N GLY A 224 -8.55 -1.67 4.31
CA GLY A 224 -8.70 -0.23 4.13
C GLY A 224 -9.87 0.39 4.90
N PHE A 225 -11.01 -0.30 5.03
CA PHE A 225 -12.12 0.21 5.85
C PHE A 225 -11.74 0.19 7.33
N ARG A 226 -11.16 -0.91 7.82
CA ARG A 226 -10.67 -1.03 9.20
C ARG A 226 -9.60 0.00 9.55
N PHE A 227 -8.79 0.41 8.57
CA PHE A 227 -7.78 1.48 8.72
C PHE A 227 -8.34 2.89 8.56
N GLY A 228 -9.65 3.06 8.33
CA GLY A 228 -10.28 4.37 8.23
C GLY A 228 -10.13 5.05 6.87
N LEU A 229 -9.76 4.31 5.81
CA LEU A 229 -9.66 4.82 4.44
C LEU A 229 -11.03 4.88 3.73
N GLY A 230 -12.09 4.36 4.38
CA GLY A 230 -13.43 4.22 3.83
C GLY A 230 -13.58 3.02 2.89
N ALA A 231 -12.69 2.90 1.91
CA ALA A 231 -12.59 1.75 1.01
C ALA A 231 -11.15 1.54 0.55
N GLU A 232 -10.87 0.36 0.00
CA GLU A 232 -9.61 0.05 -0.69
C GLU A 232 -9.86 -0.46 -2.11
N VAL A 233 -8.91 -0.21 -3.00
CA VAL A 233 -8.82 -0.93 -4.30
C VAL A 233 -8.16 -2.30 -4.14
N GLY A 234 -7.38 -2.46 -3.07
CA GLY A 234 -6.73 -3.69 -2.66
C GLY A 234 -5.53 -3.43 -1.76
N ILE A 235 -4.76 -4.48 -1.48
CA ILE A 235 -3.55 -4.40 -0.66
C ILE A 235 -2.32 -4.55 -1.57
N SER A 236 -1.31 -3.72 -1.35
CA SER A 236 -0.05 -3.77 -2.08
C SER A 236 1.09 -4.21 -1.15
N THR A 237 1.82 -5.24 -1.54
CA THR A 237 3.09 -5.62 -0.89
C THR A 237 4.31 -5.04 -1.61
N GLY A 238 4.11 -4.28 -2.69
CA GLY A 238 5.17 -3.57 -3.39
C GLY A 238 5.83 -2.51 -2.50
N ARG A 239 7.14 -2.33 -2.65
CA ARG A 239 7.92 -1.36 -1.85
C ARG A 239 7.98 0.04 -2.45
N ILE A 240 7.39 0.23 -3.64
CA ILE A 240 7.35 1.51 -4.35
C ILE A 240 5.90 1.96 -4.55
N HIS A 241 5.71 3.27 -4.69
CA HIS A 241 4.42 3.93 -4.88
C HIS A 241 3.45 3.86 -3.69
N ALA A 242 2.79 2.72 -3.47
CA ALA A 242 1.84 2.51 -2.39
C ALA A 242 1.99 1.10 -1.81
N ARG A 243 1.92 0.99 -0.48
CA ARG A 243 2.13 -0.26 0.28
C ARG A 243 1.11 -0.35 1.42
N GLY A 244 0.57 -1.54 1.65
CA GLY A 244 -0.56 -1.78 2.56
C GLY A 244 -1.90 -1.62 1.85
N PRO A 245 -3.01 -1.47 2.61
CA PRO A 245 -4.31 -1.11 2.07
C PRO A 245 -4.24 0.19 1.26
N VAL A 246 -4.70 0.15 0.01
CA VAL A 246 -4.58 1.27 -0.93
C VAL A 246 -5.93 1.95 -1.08
N GLY A 247 -6.06 3.15 -0.51
CA GLY A 247 -7.17 4.07 -0.72
C GLY A 247 -6.93 5.05 -1.88
N VAL A 248 -7.73 6.11 -1.94
CA VAL A 248 -7.67 7.11 -3.04
C VAL A 248 -6.29 7.77 -3.17
N GLU A 249 -5.60 8.06 -2.06
CA GLU A 249 -4.26 8.68 -2.10
C GLU A 249 -3.23 7.83 -2.83
N GLY A 250 -3.36 6.50 -2.76
CA GLY A 250 -2.48 5.56 -3.47
C GLY A 250 -2.80 5.44 -4.96
N LEU A 251 -3.77 6.19 -5.48
CA LEU A 251 -4.07 6.31 -6.91
C LEU A 251 -3.60 7.65 -7.50
N LEU A 252 -2.95 8.49 -6.68
CA LEU A 252 -2.46 9.78 -7.10
C LEU A 252 -0.99 9.72 -7.50
N THR A 253 -0.60 10.63 -8.41
CA THR A 253 0.80 10.86 -8.77
C THR A 253 1.14 12.34 -8.65
N THR A 254 2.40 12.70 -8.90
CA THR A 254 2.89 14.07 -8.75
C THR A 254 3.20 14.72 -10.10
N LYS A 255 3.10 16.04 -10.14
CA LYS A 255 3.51 16.87 -11.29
C LYS A 255 4.26 18.09 -10.80
N TRP A 256 5.47 18.29 -11.32
CA TRP A 256 6.24 19.49 -11.08
C TRP A 256 5.74 20.63 -11.97
N VAL A 257 5.48 21.79 -11.36
CA VAL A 257 4.99 22.98 -12.07
C VAL A 257 5.97 24.11 -11.82
N LEU A 258 6.75 24.45 -12.84
CA LEU A 258 7.63 25.61 -12.84
C LEU A 258 6.91 26.80 -13.46
N LYS A 259 6.95 27.95 -12.78
CA LYS A 259 6.45 29.22 -13.31
C LYS A 259 7.57 30.24 -13.30
N SER A 260 7.99 30.66 -14.48
CA SER A 260 8.77 31.88 -14.65
C SER A 260 7.84 33.02 -15.04
N LYS A 261 8.20 34.25 -14.65
CA LYS A 261 7.45 35.45 -15.05
C LYS A 261 8.20 36.29 -16.06
N LYS A 262 9.51 36.09 -16.18
CA LYS A 262 10.38 36.86 -17.07
C LYS A 262 10.96 36.02 -18.21
N GLY A 263 10.61 34.72 -18.27
CA GLY A 263 11.19 33.81 -19.24
C GLY A 263 12.62 33.42 -18.86
N ASP A 264 12.80 32.96 -17.63
CA ASP A 264 14.11 32.52 -17.12
C ASP A 264 14.62 31.31 -17.91
N PHE A 265 15.91 31.30 -18.22
CA PHE A 265 16.57 30.20 -18.94
C PHE A 265 17.86 29.79 -18.22
N VAL A 266 18.23 28.51 -18.38
CA VAL A 266 19.30 27.87 -17.58
C VAL A 266 20.66 28.57 -17.74
N GLY A 267 20.94 29.18 -18.90
CA GLY A 267 22.20 29.87 -19.17
C GLY A 267 22.51 31.02 -18.21
N GLU A 268 21.49 31.71 -17.67
CA GLU A 268 21.69 32.79 -16.70
C GLU A 268 22.22 32.30 -15.35
N PHE A 269 22.10 31.01 -15.07
CA PHE A 269 22.50 30.37 -13.81
C PHE A 269 23.82 29.58 -13.93
N ALA A 270 24.46 29.59 -15.09
CA ALA A 270 25.77 28.97 -15.30
C ALA A 270 26.89 29.75 -14.59
N GLU A 271 28.09 29.17 -14.54
CA GLU A 271 29.27 29.86 -14.01
C GLU A 271 29.57 31.14 -14.82
N GLY A 272 29.73 32.27 -14.15
CA GLY A 272 29.82 33.60 -14.78
C GLY A 272 28.48 34.17 -15.27
N GLY A 273 27.36 33.49 -15.00
CA GLY A 273 26.01 33.94 -15.29
C GLY A 273 25.52 35.10 -14.41
N THR A 274 24.35 35.63 -14.72
CA THR A 274 23.76 36.81 -14.06
C THR A 274 22.80 36.47 -12.91
N LYS A 275 22.45 35.20 -12.71
CA LYS A 275 21.50 34.73 -11.70
C LYS A 275 22.07 33.57 -10.90
N VAL A 276 21.52 33.36 -9.70
CA VAL A 276 21.90 32.27 -8.80
C VAL A 276 20.65 31.52 -8.31
N TYR A 277 20.77 30.21 -8.10
CA TYR A 277 19.71 29.43 -7.49
C TYR A 277 19.62 29.75 -6.00
N THR A 278 18.41 30.05 -5.52
CA THR A 278 18.18 30.31 -4.10
C THR A 278 17.86 29.04 -3.31
N HIS A 279 17.27 28.03 -3.97
CA HIS A 279 16.75 26.79 -3.36
C HIS A 279 15.91 27.02 -2.08
N LYS A 280 15.33 28.21 -1.92
CA LYS A 280 14.56 28.57 -0.73
C LYS A 280 13.26 27.79 -0.73
N GLU A 281 13.05 26.97 0.32
CA GLU A 281 11.74 26.39 0.56
C GLU A 281 10.77 27.48 1.00
N LEU A 282 9.58 27.48 0.41
CA LEU A 282 8.53 28.42 0.78
C LEU A 282 7.51 27.64 1.57
N LEU A 283 7.23 28.15 2.76
CA LEU A 283 6.28 27.55 3.67
C LEU A 283 4.97 27.26 2.92
N SER A 284 4.65 25.97 2.74
CA SER A 284 3.35 25.55 2.22
C SER A 284 2.34 25.68 3.35
N ASN A 285 1.46 26.68 3.27
CA ASN A 285 0.44 26.93 4.29
C ASN A 285 -0.55 25.76 4.45
N ASP A 286 -0.84 25.48 5.72
CA ASP A 286 -2.06 24.91 6.31
C ASP A 286 -2.62 23.57 5.76
N PRO A 287 -2.49 22.47 6.51
CA PRO A 287 -2.99 21.14 6.12
C PRO A 287 -4.53 21.01 6.05
N THR A 288 -5.30 22.05 6.39
CA THR A 288 -6.77 22.01 6.36
C THR A 288 -7.41 22.46 5.03
N SER A 289 -6.63 22.95 4.06
CA SER A 289 -7.18 23.41 2.78
C SER A 289 -7.23 22.29 1.73
N LEU A 290 -8.43 21.75 1.47
CA LEU A 290 -8.67 20.91 0.29
C LEU A 290 -8.28 21.68 -0.99
N PRO A 291 -7.70 21.02 -2.01
CA PRO A 291 -7.32 21.68 -3.24
C PRO A 291 -8.58 22.15 -3.98
N ARG A 292 -8.96 23.42 -3.80
CA ARG A 292 -9.93 24.07 -4.68
C ARG A 292 -9.37 24.11 -6.09
N ILE A 293 -10.15 23.63 -7.06
CA ILE A 293 -9.95 23.93 -8.48
C ILE A 293 -9.95 25.46 -8.59
N PRO A 294 -8.88 26.12 -9.04
CA PRO A 294 -8.90 27.58 -9.14
C PRO A 294 -9.84 28.00 -10.27
N ASP A 295 -10.76 28.90 -9.97
CA ASP A 295 -11.39 29.76 -10.98
C ASP A 295 -10.29 30.46 -11.78
N THR A 296 -10.41 30.47 -13.10
CA THR A 296 -9.37 30.90 -14.05
C THR A 296 -9.04 32.40 -14.01
N ASN A 297 -9.53 33.16 -13.03
CA ASN A 297 -9.51 34.62 -13.10
C ASN A 297 -8.72 35.33 -12.00
N ASN A 298 -8.05 34.67 -11.06
CA ASN A 298 -7.14 35.38 -10.16
C ASN A 298 -6.16 34.45 -9.44
N THR A 299 -4.88 34.54 -9.81
CA THR A 299 -3.72 34.42 -8.90
C THR A 299 -2.45 34.71 -9.69
N SER A 300 -2.08 35.99 -9.67
CA SER A 300 -0.79 36.51 -10.10
C SER A 300 0.30 36.12 -9.12
N VAL A 301 1.53 35.99 -9.62
CA VAL A 301 2.72 36.10 -8.81
C VAL A 301 3.72 36.95 -9.61
N ALA A 302 4.51 37.82 -8.97
CA ALA A 302 5.49 38.78 -9.54
C ALA A 302 6.97 38.37 -9.30
N VAL A 303 7.87 38.44 -10.28
CA VAL A 303 9.34 38.15 -10.14
C VAL A 303 9.94 39.53 -10.19
N GLU A 304 10.66 39.92 -9.14
CA GLU A 304 11.52 41.09 -9.20
C GLU A 304 12.86 40.72 -9.85
N SER A 305 13.41 41.65 -10.62
CA SER A 305 14.76 41.59 -11.17
C SER A 305 15.34 42.96 -10.89
N SER A 306 16.46 43.03 -10.18
CA SER A 306 17.24 44.24 -10.11
C SER A 306 18.16 44.29 -11.34
N SER A 307 17.91 45.22 -12.24
CA SER A 307 18.98 45.88 -13.01
C SER A 307 18.44 47.09 -13.78
N ASN A 308 19.25 48.14 -13.73
CA ASN A 308 19.05 49.44 -14.36
C ASN A 308 18.97 49.36 -15.90
N SER A 309 18.24 50.33 -16.46
CA SER A 309 18.26 50.86 -17.83
C SER A 309 17.56 50.06 -18.96
N THR A 310 16.54 50.74 -19.53
CA THR A 310 15.87 50.54 -20.83
C THR A 310 16.72 51.11 -21.99
N PRO A 311 16.50 50.77 -23.29
CA PRO A 311 15.22 50.99 -23.99
C PRO A 311 14.69 49.92 -24.97
N ALA A 312 13.37 50.02 -25.15
CA ALA A 312 12.40 49.55 -26.14
C ALA A 312 12.82 48.82 -27.43
N LEU A 313 11.99 47.85 -27.84
CA LEU A 313 11.51 47.66 -29.23
C LEU A 313 10.23 46.78 -29.26
N SER A 314 9.37 47.07 -30.23
CA SER A 314 8.05 46.50 -30.50
C SER A 314 8.09 45.25 -31.38
N GLU A 315 7.15 44.30 -31.24
CA GLU A 315 6.40 43.73 -32.38
C GLU A 315 5.27 42.77 -31.97
N LYS A 316 4.29 42.65 -32.89
CA LYS A 316 3.08 41.82 -32.86
C LYS A 316 3.39 40.41 -33.37
N ALA A 317 2.65 39.37 -32.93
CA ALA A 317 1.84 38.50 -33.80
C ALA A 317 1.35 37.19 -33.15
N ASN A 318 0.07 36.93 -33.43
CA ASN A 318 -0.65 35.68 -33.73
C ASN A 318 -0.70 34.45 -32.81
N VAL A 319 -1.97 34.07 -32.65
CA VAL A 319 -2.56 32.85 -32.13
C VAL A 319 -2.53 31.77 -33.21
N GLU A 320 -2.16 30.55 -32.85
CA GLU A 320 -2.69 29.34 -33.49
C GLU A 320 -2.89 28.24 -32.45
N GLY A 321 -4.08 27.64 -32.46
CA GLY A 321 -4.56 26.70 -31.47
C GLY A 321 -4.37 25.25 -31.88
N GLY A 322 -3.88 24.43 -30.94
CA GLY A 322 -3.93 22.97 -31.00
C GLY A 322 -4.68 22.44 -29.77
N LYS A 323 -5.87 21.87 -29.99
CA LYS A 323 -6.65 21.19 -28.95
C LYS A 323 -6.11 19.76 -28.77
N ASN A 324 -5.47 19.49 -27.64
CA ASN A 324 -5.37 18.14 -27.07
C ASN A 324 -5.90 18.19 -25.64
N ARG A 325 -7.09 17.61 -25.41
CA ARG A 325 -7.70 17.48 -24.08
C ARG A 325 -7.28 16.14 -23.48
N ARG A 326 -6.39 16.17 -22.48
CA ARG A 326 -6.21 15.08 -21.50
C ARG A 326 -6.80 15.53 -20.16
N GLY A 327 -7.47 14.59 -19.48
CA GLY A 327 -8.25 14.82 -18.26
C GLY A 327 -7.44 15.39 -17.09
N PHE A 328 -8.13 16.13 -16.24
CA PHE A 328 -7.58 16.77 -15.04
C PHE A 328 -7.49 15.76 -13.87
N PHE A 329 -6.31 15.59 -13.29
CA PHE A 329 -6.11 14.91 -12.00
C PHE A 329 -5.60 15.90 -10.94
N GLY A 330 -6.04 15.69 -9.70
CA GLY A 330 -5.78 16.53 -8.53
C GLY A 330 -4.28 16.76 -8.29
N SER A 331 -3.89 18.02 -8.11
CA SER A 331 -2.51 18.45 -7.90
C SER A 331 -2.22 18.63 -6.40
N ARG A 332 -1.19 17.98 -5.86
CA ARG A 332 -0.45 18.56 -4.72
C ARG A 332 0.49 19.63 -5.26
N LYS A 333 0.27 20.88 -4.86
CA LYS A 333 1.09 22.03 -5.27
C LYS A 333 2.23 22.20 -4.28
N LYS A 334 3.48 22.01 -4.72
CA LYS A 334 4.62 22.72 -4.12
C LYS A 334 4.77 24.02 -4.91
N SER A 335 4.48 25.15 -4.26
CA SER A 335 4.63 26.48 -4.84
C SER A 335 6.02 27.03 -4.57
N MET A 336 6.72 27.47 -5.61
CA MET A 336 7.91 28.31 -5.53
C MET A 336 7.58 29.71 -6.10
N GLU A 337 7.59 30.71 -5.23
CA GLU A 337 7.61 32.15 -5.47
C GLU A 337 8.91 32.80 -4.98
N PHE A 338 9.32 33.83 -5.71
CA PHE A 338 10.59 34.53 -5.54
C PHE A 338 10.28 35.95 -5.04
N SER A 339 11.03 36.46 -4.06
CA SER A 339 10.91 37.85 -3.56
C SER A 339 12.27 38.54 -3.46
N SER A 340 12.29 39.79 -3.97
CA SER A 340 13.26 40.92 -3.86
C SER A 340 14.75 40.61 -3.80
#